data_AF-A0A382TKP7-F1
#
_entry.id   AF-A0A382TKP7-F1
#
_cell.length_a   1.000
_cell.length_b   1.000
_cell.length_c   1.000
_cell.angle_alpha   90.00
_cell.angle_beta   90.00
_cell.angle_gamma   90.00
#
_symmetry.space_group_name_H-M   'P 1'
#
loop_
_entity.id
_entity.type
_entity.pdbx_description
1 polymer ?
#
loop_
_entity_poly.entity_id
_entity_poly.type
_entity_poly.pdbx_seq_one_letter_code
_entity_poly.pdbx_strand_id
1 'polypeptide(L)' 'MRFIFKTSYQQDIRLYRHGGDIFWYGLLLLALLTAPAVLDVYYIGELTLMAIFAIAGVGLMLLTGYTGQISLG' A
#
# COMPACT_ATOMS: atom_id res chain seq x y z
N MET A 1 12.94 14.18 3.98
CA MET A 1 13.09 13.21 5.08
C MET A 1 12.75 13.91 6.39
N ARG A 2 11.69 13.48 7.09
CA ARG A 2 11.30 14.08 8.38
C ARG A 2 11.70 13.14 9.49
N PHE A 3 12.68 13.54 10.30
CA PHE A 3 13.12 12.76 11.46
C PHE A 3 12.08 12.89 12.57
N ILE A 4 11.47 11.77 12.96
CA ILE A 4 10.56 11.71 14.10
C ILE A 4 11.41 11.41 15.32
N PHE A 5 11.62 12.42 16.17
CA PHE A 5 12.20 12.17 17.49
C PHE A 5 11.21 11.35 18.32
N LYS A 6 11.62 10.12 18.64
CA LYS A 6 10.85 9.20 19.48
C LYS A 6 11.13 9.55 20.94
N THR A 7 10.11 9.98 21.67
CA THR A 7 10.19 10.37 23.09
C THR A 7 9.55 9.33 24.01
N SER A 8 8.72 8.44 23.47
CA SER A 8 8.02 7.39 24.23
C SER A 8 7.98 6.08 23.45
N TYR A 9 8.09 4.93 24.12
CA TYR A 9 7.92 3.60 23.50
C TYR A 9 6.56 3.43 22.80
N GLN A 10 5.53 4.13 23.28
CA GLN A 10 4.21 4.12 22.65
C GLN A 10 4.23 4.70 21.24
N GLN A 11 5.22 5.54 20.87
CA GLN A 11 5.39 6.00 19.49
C GLN A 11 5.77 4.88 18.52
N ASP A 12 6.40 3.81 18.99
CA ASP A 12 6.89 2.72 18.14
C ASP A 12 5.83 1.65 17.86
N ILE A 13 4.86 1.51 18.76
CA ILE A 13 3.77 0.55 18.65
C ILE A 13 2.62 1.12 17.80
N ARG A 14 2.61 2.44 17.56
CA ARG A 14 1.56 3.07 16.75
C ARG A 14 1.62 2.58 15.30
N LEU A 15 0.44 2.19 14.81
CA LEU A 15 0.24 1.72 13.44
C LEU A 15 0.67 2.76 12.40
N TYR A 16 0.47 4.05 12.70
CA TYR A 16 0.85 5.16 11.82
C TYR A 16 2.01 5.94 12.44
N ARG A 17 3.09 6.10 11.68
CA ARG A 17 4.31 6.77 12.13
C ARG A 17 4.10 8.28 12.19
N HIS A 18 3.39 8.83 11.22
CA HIS A 18 3.06 10.24 11.17
C HIS A 18 1.69 10.52 10.54
N GLY A 19 1.11 11.69 10.82
CA GLY A 19 -0.16 12.11 10.24
C GLY A 19 -0.17 12.16 8.70
N GLY A 20 1.01 12.26 8.06
CA GLY A 20 1.14 12.13 6.62
C GLY A 20 0.79 10.74 6.10
N ASP A 21 1.08 9.67 6.86
CA ASP A 21 0.70 8.30 6.48
C ASP A 21 -0.81 8.20 6.46
N ILE A 22 -1.46 8.63 7.54
CA ILE A 22 -2.91 8.61 7.69
C ILE A 22 -3.57 9.40 6.56
N PHE A 23 -3.02 10.58 6.24
CA PHE A 23 -3.54 11.41 5.17
C PHE A 23 -3.43 10.72 3.79
N TRP A 24 -2.25 10.21 3.42
CA TRP A 24 -2.05 9.59 2.10
C TRP A 24 -2.79 8.26 1.94
N TYR A 25 -2.75 7.40 2.97
CA TYR A 25 -3.50 6.15 2.95
C TYR A 25 -5.02 6.40 2.98
N GLY A 26 -5.47 7.40 3.75
CA GLY A 26 -6.87 7.81 3.78
C GLY A 26 -7.35 8.39 2.45
N LEU A 27 -6.53 9.23 1.80
CA LEU A 27 -6.80 9.80 0.48
C LEU A 27 -6.90 8.69 -0.58
N LEU A 28 -5.97 7.74 -0.57
CA LEU A 28 -5.99 6.59 -1.49
C LEU A 28 -7.24 5.73 -1.30
N LEU A 29 -7.64 5.47 -0.05
CA LEU A 29 -8.86 4.71 0.26
C LEU A 29 -10.10 5.45 -0.24
N LEU A 30 -10.19 6.77 -0.01
CA LEU A 30 -11.28 7.61 -0.53
C LEU A 30 -11.32 7.59 -2.07
N ALA A 31 -10.18 7.69 -2.73
CA ALA A 31 -10.09 7.62 -4.18
C ALA A 31 -10.60 6.26 -4.71
N LEU A 32 -10.25 5.15 -4.06
CA LEU A 32 -10.71 3.82 -4.46
C LEU A 32 -12.21 3.61 -4.23
N LEU A 33 -12.77 4.14 -3.13
CA LEU A 33 -14.20 4.06 -2.85
C LEU A 33 -15.05 4.92 -3.79
N THR A 34 -14.51 6.05 -4.23
CA THR A 34 -15.20 6.96 -5.16
C THR A 34 -15.00 6.57 -6.63
N ALA A 35 -13.96 5.80 -6.94
CA ALA A 35 -13.67 5.30 -8.28
C ALA A 35 -14.88 4.67 -9.01
N PRO A 36 -15.66 3.72 -8.42
CA PRO A 36 -16.79 3.11 -9.12
C PRO A 36 -17.94 4.07 -9.43
N ALA A 37 -18.03 5.21 -8.73
CA ALA A 37 -19.07 6.22 -8.98
C ALA A 37 -18.67 7.25 -10.04
N VAL A 38 -17.37 7.39 -10.32
CA VAL A 38 -16.82 8.43 -11.20
C VAL A 38 -16.26 7.87 -12.51
N LEU A 39 -15.75 6.64 -12.50
CA LEU A 39 -15.07 6.03 -13.65
C LEU A 39 -15.99 5.14 -14.46
N ASP A 40 -15.77 5.12 -15.78
CA ASP A 40 -16.44 4.19 -16.69
C ASP A 40 -15.98 2.75 -16.48
N VAL A 41 -16.83 1.80 -16.88
CA VAL A 41 -16.60 0.34 -16.75
C VAL A 41 -15.26 -0.10 -17.35
N TYR A 42 -14.84 0.53 -18.45
CA TYR A 42 -13.54 0.27 -19.07
C TYR A 42 -12.38 0.52 -18.09
N TYR A 43 -12.34 1.69 -17.48
CA TYR A 43 -11.28 2.06 -16.53
C TYR A 43 -11.35 1.27 -15.23
N ILE A 44 -12.55 0.90 -14.78
CA ILE A 44 -12.72 0.00 -13.62
C ILE A 44 -12.08 -1.37 -13.91
N GLY A 45 -12.25 -1.89 -15.13
CA GLY A 45 -11.63 -3.14 -15.57
C GLY A 45 -10.10 -3.08 -15.53
N GLU A 46 -9.50 -2.05 -16.14
CA GLU A 46 -8.04 -1.84 -16.15
C GLU A 46 -7.47 -1.67 -14.73
N LEU A 47 -8.14 -0.89 -13.87
CA LEU A 47 -7.72 -0.72 -12.48
C LEU A 47 -7.78 -2.03 -11.68
N THR A 48 -8.81 -2.84 -11.91
CA THR A 48 -8.95 -4.14 -11.25
C THR A 48 -7.84 -5.09 -11.69
N LEU A 49 -7.54 -5.13 -12.98
CA LEU A 49 -6.47 -5.95 -13.55
C LEU A 49 -5.09 -5.52 -13.04
N MET A 50 -4.85 -4.21 -12.97
CA MET A 50 -3.65 -3.64 -12.34
C MET A 50 -3.54 -4.01 -10.86
N ALA A 51 -4.64 -3.95 -10.10
CA ALA A 51 -4.66 -4.33 -8.69
C ALA A 51 -4.35 -5.83 -8.48
N ILE A 52 -4.89 -6.69 -9.35
CA ILE A 52 -4.59 -8.13 -9.34
C ILE A 52 -3.09 -8.36 -9.54
N PHE A 53 -2.47 -7.71 -10.53
CA PHE A 53 -1.03 -7.86 -10.76
C PHE A 53 -0.17 -7.28 -9.63
N ALA A 54 -0.59 -6.17 -9.02
CA ALA A 54 0.08 -5.62 -7.85
C ALA A 54 0.07 -6.61 -6.67
N ILE A 55 -1.11 -7.21 -6.38
CA ILE A 55 -1.24 -8.23 -5.32
C ILE A 55 -0.40 -9.46 -5.65
N ALA A 56 -0.43 -9.94 -6.90
CA ALA A 56 0.37 -11.08 -7.33
C ALA A 56 1.88 -10.82 -7.18
N GLY A 57 2.34 -9.62 -7.56
CA GLY A 57 3.74 -9.21 -7.40
C GLY A 57 4.17 -9.14 -5.92
N VAL A 58 3.33 -8.55 -5.06
CA VAL A 58 3.57 -8.52 -3.61
C VAL A 58 3.57 -9.94 -3.02
N GLY A 59 2.64 -10.80 -3.44
CA GLY A 59 2.59 -12.20 -3.03
C GLY A 59 3.82 -12.99 -3.45
N LEU A 60 4.33 -12.74 -4.66
CA LEU A 60 5.59 -13.33 -5.12
C LEU A 60 6.78 -12.88 -4.27
N MET A 61 6.87 -11.59 -3.95
CA MET A 61 7.92 -11.07 -3.05
C MET A 61 7.82 -11.68 -1.65
N LEU A 62 6.61 -11.97 -1.17
CA LEU A 62 6.39 -12.65 0.11
C LEU A 62 6.88 -14.11 0.09
N LEU A 63 6.69 -14.83 -1.02
CA LEU A 63 7.11 -16.23 -1.16
C LEU A 63 8.60 -16.39 -1.43
N THR A 64 9.18 -15.50 -2.23
CA THR A 64 10.55 -15.64 -2.72
C THR A 64 11.55 -14.82 -1.91
N GLY A 65 11.15 -13.67 -1.35
CA GLY A 65 12.03 -12.75 -0.62
C GLY A 65 12.05 -11.35 -1.23
N TYR A 66 12.64 -10.39 -0.51
CA TYR A 66 12.74 -9.00 -0.96
C TYR A 66 13.50 -8.96 -2.29
N THR A 67 12.87 -8.41 -3.35
CA THR A 67 13.33 -8.38 -4.77
C THR A 67 13.08 -9.63 -5.63
N GLY A 68 12.37 -10.65 -5.16
CA GLY A 68 12.07 -11.82 -6.00
C GLY A 68 13.20 -12.85 -6.07
N GLN A 69 14.23 -12.71 -5.23
CA GLN A 69 15.33 -13.68 -5.18
C GLN A 69 14.88 -14.95 -4.50
N ILE A 70 14.55 -15.99 -5.28
CA ILE A 70 14.36 -17.34 -4.76
C ILE A 70 15.63 -17.71 -3.98
N SER A 71 15.50 -17.82 -2.66
CA SER A 71 16.56 -18.31 -1.79
C SER A 71 16.87 -19.77 -2.17
N LEU A 72 17.86 -19.99 -3.04
CA LEU A 72 18.32 -21.32 -3.46
C LEU A 72 19.10 -22.07 -2.35
N GLY A 73 19.26 -21.45 -1.17
CA GLY A 73 20.16 -21.94 -0.14
C GLY A 73 21.57 -21.44 -0.35
#